data_AF-A0A812YY77-F1
#
_entry.id   AF-A0A812YY77-F1
#
_cell.length_a   1.000
_cell.length_b   1.000
_cell.length_c   1.000
_cell.angle_alpha   90.00
_cell.angle_beta   90.00
_cell.angle_gamma   90.00
#
_symmetry.space_group_name_H-M   'P 1'
#
loop_
_entity.id
_entity.type
_entity.pdbx_description
1 polymer ?
#
loop_
_entity_poly.entity_id
_entity_poly.type
_entity_poly.pdbx_seq_one_letter_code
_entity_poly.pdbx_strand_id
1 'polypeptide(L)'
;MPKSYSLAVNGKTLGCVAFVALLKQLVASVNDGRILSLHAAWESVQHTSCGSLSDELRGEASSLFQSLAAGRPIEGGAKLPLSEEALFTVVRDRKRALKAQWEERAFGDESVRRTYWKELKTSLAREENMVKTQNARVADQQLMEGVKAWQEWLDKDEDTGTDEICNLLGVLMTRMPGASLSRASRIAIQAAARRMSATRSAVAHALERQNDLQRKAVAWGEKAAQQ
;
A
#
# COMPACT_ATOMS: atom_id res chain seq x y z
N MET A 1 -55.48 -20.48 -7.28
CA MET A 1 -54.04 -20.16 -7.18
C MET A 1 -53.29 -21.41 -6.73
N PRO A 2 -52.29 -21.89 -7.48
CA PRO A 2 -51.51 -23.07 -7.09
C PRO A 2 -50.66 -22.77 -5.85
N LYS A 3 -50.64 -23.68 -4.87
CA LYS A 3 -49.77 -23.60 -3.69
C LYS A 3 -48.33 -23.84 -4.13
N SER A 4 -47.45 -22.85 -3.96
CA SER A 4 -46.01 -23.01 -4.17
C SER A 4 -45.40 -23.75 -2.99
N TYR A 5 -44.94 -24.99 -3.20
CA TYR A 5 -44.18 -25.73 -2.19
C TYR A 5 -42.71 -25.32 -2.26
N SER A 6 -42.19 -24.73 -1.18
CA SER A 6 -40.76 -24.47 -1.04
C SER A 6 -40.05 -25.72 -0.54
N LEU A 7 -39.07 -26.24 -1.30
CA LEU A 7 -38.23 -27.32 -0.83
C LEU A 7 -37.35 -26.82 0.32
N ALA A 8 -37.36 -27.55 1.44
CA ALA A 8 -36.52 -27.24 2.59
C ALA A 8 -35.66 -28.44 2.99
N VAL A 9 -34.40 -28.19 3.33
CA VAL A 9 -33.50 -29.17 3.95
C VAL A 9 -33.16 -28.63 5.33
N ASN A 10 -33.41 -29.44 6.37
CA ASN A 10 -33.26 -29.05 7.77
C ASN A 10 -34.03 -27.75 8.13
N GLY A 11 -35.23 -27.59 7.59
CA GLY A 11 -36.08 -26.43 7.84
C GLY A 11 -35.66 -25.14 7.13
N LYS A 12 -34.60 -25.15 6.31
CA LYS A 12 -34.18 -24.00 5.51
C LYS A 12 -34.59 -24.16 4.06
N THR A 13 -35.23 -23.13 3.50
CA THR A 13 -35.64 -23.09 2.09
C THR A 13 -34.42 -23.11 1.18
N LEU A 14 -34.39 -24.00 0.20
CA LEU A 14 -33.36 -24.00 -0.85
C LEU A 14 -33.74 -23.07 -2.00
N GLY A 15 -32.80 -22.23 -2.40
CA GLY A 15 -32.85 -21.55 -3.69
C GLY A 15 -32.51 -22.49 -4.85
N CYS A 16 -32.87 -22.10 -6.07
CA CYS A 16 -32.68 -22.92 -7.28
C CYS A 16 -31.22 -23.35 -7.49
N VAL A 17 -30.24 -22.46 -7.27
CA VAL A 17 -28.81 -22.77 -7.44
C VAL A 17 -28.36 -23.84 -6.45
N ALA A 18 -28.73 -23.69 -5.17
CA ALA A 18 -28.40 -24.66 -4.13
C ALA A 18 -29.06 -26.02 -4.39
N PHE A 19 -30.29 -26.02 -4.90
CA PHE A 19 -31.00 -27.25 -5.29
C PHE A 19 -30.30 -27.98 -6.44
N VAL A 20 -29.90 -27.26 -7.48
CA VAL A 20 -29.16 -27.85 -8.62
C VAL A 20 -27.82 -28.42 -8.16
N ALA A 21 -27.09 -27.72 -7.28
CA ALA A 21 -25.84 -28.21 -6.72
C ALA A 21 -26.04 -29.48 -5.89
N LEU A 22 -27.10 -29.53 -5.08
CA LEU A 22 -27.47 -30.72 -4.30
C LEU A 22 -27.83 -31.91 -5.19
N LEU A 23 -28.63 -31.70 -6.23
CA LEU A 23 -28.93 -32.75 -7.21
C LEU A 23 -27.68 -33.29 -7.89
N LYS A 24 -26.77 -32.41 -8.33
CA LYS A 24 -25.50 -32.82 -8.93
C LYS A 24 -24.66 -33.68 -7.97
N GLN A 25 -24.60 -33.30 -6.69
CA GLN A 25 -23.86 -34.05 -5.68
C GLN A 25 -24.48 -35.43 -5.41
N LEU A 26 -25.81 -35.51 -5.35
CA LEU A 26 -26.52 -36.79 -5.17
C LEU A 26 -26.29 -37.71 -6.37
N VAL A 27 -26.39 -37.18 -7.59
CA VAL A 27 -26.13 -37.96 -8.82
C VAL A 27 -24.69 -38.46 -8.86
N ALA A 28 -23.71 -37.61 -8.53
CA ALA A 28 -22.31 -38.01 -8.44
C ALA A 28 -22.11 -39.15 -7.42
N SER A 29 -22.70 -39.02 -6.22
CA SER A 29 -22.63 -40.06 -5.20
C SER A 29 -23.21 -41.40 -5.65
N VAL A 30 -24.38 -41.37 -6.30
CA VAL A 30 -25.05 -42.58 -6.79
C VAL A 30 -24.20 -43.25 -7.87
N ASN A 31 -23.61 -42.47 -8.78
CA ASN A 31 -22.70 -42.98 -9.82
C ASN A 31 -21.43 -43.61 -9.23
N ASP A 32 -20.95 -43.09 -8.09
CA ASP A 32 -19.79 -43.66 -7.36
C ASP A 32 -20.16 -44.88 -6.50
N GLY A 33 -21.40 -45.36 -6.53
CA GLY A 33 -21.89 -46.46 -5.70
C GLY A 33 -21.95 -46.15 -4.21
N ARG A 34 -21.93 -44.86 -3.84
CA ARG A 34 -21.99 -44.39 -2.44
C ARG A 34 -23.41 -43.98 -2.08
N ILE A 35 -23.91 -44.47 -0.95
CA ILE A 35 -25.16 -43.98 -0.35
C ILE A 35 -24.81 -42.77 0.51
N LEU A 36 -24.98 -41.56 -0.03
CA LEU A 36 -24.87 -40.33 0.75
C LEU A 36 -26.21 -40.01 1.40
N SER A 37 -26.19 -39.75 2.72
CA SER A 37 -27.34 -39.14 3.38
C SER A 37 -27.56 -37.74 2.79
N LEU A 38 -28.82 -37.32 2.66
CA LEU A 38 -29.16 -35.99 2.17
C LEU A 38 -28.44 -34.88 2.97
N HIS A 39 -28.25 -35.11 4.28
CA HIS A 39 -27.53 -34.21 5.16
C HIS A 39 -26.05 -34.09 4.80
N ALA A 40 -25.34 -35.21 4.62
CA ALA A 40 -23.94 -35.21 4.23
C ALA A 40 -23.72 -34.62 2.82
N ALA A 41 -24.64 -34.90 1.89
CA ALA A 41 -24.63 -34.30 0.56
C ALA A 41 -24.80 -32.76 0.65
N TRP A 42 -25.72 -32.30 1.50
CA TRP A 42 -25.95 -30.88 1.72
C TRP A 42 -24.76 -30.16 2.36
N GLU A 43 -24.16 -30.74 3.40
CA GLU A 43 -22.95 -30.22 4.05
C GLU A 43 -21.80 -30.08 3.03
N SER A 44 -21.56 -31.12 2.23
CA SER A 44 -20.56 -31.09 1.17
C SER A 44 -20.80 -29.98 0.15
N VAL A 45 -22.04 -29.77 -0.27
CA VAL A 45 -22.42 -28.71 -1.23
C VAL A 45 -22.17 -27.31 -0.66
N GLN A 46 -22.55 -27.07 0.60
CA GLN A 46 -22.34 -25.77 1.25
C GLN A 46 -20.84 -25.43 1.37
N HIS A 47 -20.03 -26.40 1.83
CA HIS A 47 -18.59 -26.23 1.95
C HIS A 47 -17.92 -26.00 0.60
N THR A 48 -18.27 -26.81 -0.41
CA THR A 48 -17.72 -26.68 -1.77
C THR A 48 -18.06 -25.34 -2.38
N SER A 49 -19.32 -24.89 -2.23
CA SER A 49 -19.73 -23.61 -2.79
C SER A 49 -19.13 -22.41 -2.07
N CYS A 50 -19.10 -22.41 -0.74
CA CYS A 50 -18.48 -21.32 0.03
C CYS A 50 -16.96 -21.27 -0.19
N GLY A 51 -16.31 -22.43 -0.27
CA GLY A 51 -14.89 -22.54 -0.60
C GLY A 51 -14.57 -21.99 -1.98
N SER A 52 -15.28 -22.44 -3.02
CA SER A 52 -15.10 -21.96 -4.39
C SER A 52 -15.31 -20.46 -4.51
N LEU A 53 -16.36 -19.92 -3.87
CA LEU A 53 -16.62 -18.48 -3.86
C LEU A 53 -15.51 -17.71 -3.13
N SER A 54 -15.03 -18.24 -2.00
CA SER A 54 -13.92 -17.63 -1.27
C SER A 54 -12.65 -17.58 -2.11
N ASP A 55 -12.35 -18.65 -2.84
CA ASP A 55 -11.16 -18.74 -3.70
C ASP A 55 -11.25 -17.79 -4.90
N GLU A 56 -12.43 -17.68 -5.52
CA GLU A 56 -12.71 -16.72 -6.59
C GLU A 56 -12.50 -15.28 -6.12
N LEU A 57 -13.17 -14.87 -5.04
CA LEU A 57 -13.05 -13.51 -4.48
C LEU A 57 -11.62 -13.21 -4.00
N ARG A 58 -10.90 -14.23 -3.49
CA ARG A 58 -9.49 -14.11 -3.17
C ARG A 58 -8.66 -13.86 -4.42
N GLY A 59 -8.89 -14.61 -5.49
CA GLY A 59 -8.19 -14.45 -6.77
C GLY A 59 -8.38 -13.05 -7.37
N GLU A 60 -9.62 -12.53 -7.37
CA GLU A 60 -9.93 -11.16 -7.79
C GLU A 60 -9.17 -10.13 -6.96
N ALA A 61 -9.23 -10.25 -5.63
CA ALA A 61 -8.58 -9.32 -4.72
C ALA A 61 -7.04 -9.36 -4.84
N SER A 62 -6.45 -10.56 -4.91
CA SER A 62 -5.00 -10.73 -5.07
C SER A 62 -4.53 -10.15 -6.40
N SER A 63 -5.25 -10.38 -7.50
CA SER A 63 -4.92 -9.78 -8.81
C SER A 63 -4.90 -8.24 -8.75
N LEU A 64 -5.91 -7.64 -8.09
CA LEU A 64 -5.98 -6.20 -7.92
C LEU A 64 -4.85 -5.67 -7.04
N PHE A 65 -4.60 -6.29 -5.89
CA PHE A 65 -3.54 -5.87 -4.96
C PHE A 65 -2.14 -6.05 -5.55
N GLN A 66 -1.90 -7.13 -6.30
CA GLN A 66 -0.66 -7.32 -7.05
C GLN A 66 -0.48 -6.27 -8.15
N SER A 67 -1.55 -5.92 -8.86
CA SER A 67 -1.50 -4.85 -9.87
C SER A 67 -1.14 -3.51 -9.24
N LEU A 68 -1.76 -3.16 -8.10
CA LEU A 68 -1.45 -1.95 -7.34
C LEU A 68 -0.01 -1.96 -6.81
N ALA A 69 0.44 -3.08 -6.24
CA ALA A 69 1.81 -3.27 -5.74
C ALA A 69 2.87 -3.16 -6.85
N ALA A 70 2.55 -3.61 -8.06
CA ALA A 70 3.37 -3.45 -9.26
C ALA A 70 3.36 -2.01 -9.82
N GLY A 71 2.67 -1.08 -9.18
CA GLY A 71 2.57 0.32 -9.62
C GLY A 71 1.69 0.51 -10.85
N ARG A 72 0.84 -0.45 -11.21
CA ARG A 72 -0.16 -0.28 -12.25
C ARG A 72 -1.33 0.52 -11.68
N PRO A 73 -1.92 1.44 -12.45
CA PRO A 73 -3.12 2.13 -12.01
C PRO A 73 -4.27 1.14 -11.88
N ILE A 74 -5.00 1.21 -10.77
CA ILE A 74 -6.28 0.49 -10.60
C ILE A 74 -7.44 1.37 -11.11
N GLU A 75 -8.65 0.81 -11.20
CA GLU A 75 -9.86 1.58 -11.50
C GLU A 75 -9.97 2.79 -10.57
N GLY A 76 -10.25 3.96 -11.15
CA GLY A 76 -10.19 5.26 -10.46
C GLY A 76 -8.81 5.95 -10.55
N GLY A 77 -7.83 5.33 -11.22
CA GLY A 77 -6.51 5.93 -11.51
C GLY A 77 -5.54 5.92 -10.33
N ALA A 78 -5.91 5.34 -9.19
CA ALA A 78 -5.03 5.26 -8.03
C ALA A 78 -3.78 4.41 -8.35
N LYS A 79 -2.61 4.95 -8.01
CA LYS A 79 -1.31 4.33 -8.24
C LYS A 79 -0.36 4.70 -7.09
N LEU A 80 0.44 3.73 -6.66
CA LEU A 80 1.47 3.94 -5.62
C LEU A 80 2.55 4.93 -6.11
N PRO A 81 3.07 5.80 -5.24
CA PRO A 81 2.73 5.92 -3.83
C PRO A 81 1.42 6.68 -3.58
N LEU A 82 0.77 6.33 -2.49
CA LEU A 82 -0.46 6.95 -1.97
C LEU A 82 -0.27 7.34 -0.50
N SER A 83 -0.98 8.39 -0.07
CA SER A 83 -1.07 8.72 1.36
C SER A 83 -1.75 7.58 2.13
N GLU A 84 -1.61 7.59 3.45
CA GLU A 84 -2.20 6.55 4.31
C GLU A 84 -3.74 6.55 4.21
N GLU A 85 -4.36 7.73 4.16
CA GLU A 85 -5.80 7.90 4.02
C GLU A 85 -6.32 7.47 2.65
N ALA A 86 -5.59 7.81 1.59
CA ALA A 86 -5.93 7.44 0.23
C ALA A 86 -5.84 5.91 0.06
N LEU A 87 -4.74 5.30 0.52
CA LEU A 87 -4.58 3.85 0.48
C LEU A 87 -5.64 3.14 1.34
N PHE A 88 -5.93 3.66 2.54
CA PHE A 88 -6.98 3.13 3.41
C PHE A 88 -8.35 3.15 2.72
N THR A 89 -8.71 4.25 2.07
CA THR A 89 -9.98 4.40 1.35
C THR A 89 -10.09 3.38 0.23
N VAL A 90 -9.07 3.27 -0.62
CA VAL A 90 -9.00 2.28 -1.71
C VAL A 90 -9.20 0.86 -1.18
N VAL A 91 -8.43 0.45 -0.17
CA VAL A 91 -8.49 -0.90 0.39
C VAL A 91 -9.85 -1.16 1.04
N ARG A 92 -10.38 -0.20 1.80
CA ARG A 92 -11.68 -0.30 2.46
C ARG A 92 -12.81 -0.49 1.46
N ASP A 93 -12.82 0.30 0.39
CA ASP A 93 -13.89 0.28 -0.59
C ASP A 93 -13.87 -1.04 -1.38
N ARG A 94 -12.68 -1.58 -1.70
CA ARG A 94 -12.54 -2.91 -2.28
C ARG A 94 -12.99 -4.03 -1.34
N LYS A 95 -12.66 -3.97 -0.06
CA LYS A 95 -13.17 -4.93 0.94
C LYS A 95 -14.69 -4.87 1.09
N ARG A 96 -15.29 -3.68 1.00
CA ARG A 96 -16.76 -3.52 1.02
C ARG A 96 -17.40 -4.16 -0.21
N ALA A 97 -16.84 -3.94 -1.39
CA ALA A 97 -17.31 -4.58 -2.62
C ALA A 97 -17.26 -6.11 -2.54
N LEU A 98 -16.13 -6.68 -2.10
CA LEU A 98 -15.98 -8.13 -1.90
C LEU A 98 -16.96 -8.67 -0.85
N LYS A 99 -17.20 -7.93 0.23
CA LYS A 99 -18.18 -8.30 1.26
C LYS A 99 -19.60 -8.34 0.71
N ALA A 100 -19.98 -7.34 -0.11
CA ALA A 100 -21.29 -7.32 -0.74
C ALA A 100 -21.48 -8.53 -1.67
N GLN A 101 -20.49 -8.84 -2.52
CA GLN A 101 -20.52 -10.02 -3.37
C GLN A 101 -20.61 -11.33 -2.56
N TRP A 102 -19.88 -11.42 -1.45
CA TRP A 102 -19.98 -12.57 -0.54
C TRP A 102 -21.37 -12.71 0.07
N GLU A 103 -21.94 -11.63 0.58
CA GLU A 103 -23.27 -11.64 1.21
C GLU A 103 -24.38 -12.03 0.23
N GLU A 104 -24.25 -11.61 -1.03
CA GLU A 104 -25.17 -11.93 -2.12
C GLU A 104 -25.06 -13.40 -2.58
N ARG A 105 -23.83 -13.90 -2.75
CA ARG A 105 -23.58 -15.19 -3.42
C ARG A 105 -23.37 -16.37 -2.47
N ALA A 106 -22.89 -16.13 -1.25
CA ALA A 106 -22.60 -17.20 -0.30
C ALA A 106 -23.90 -17.78 0.26
N PHE A 107 -24.11 -19.08 0.06
CA PHE A 107 -25.26 -19.80 0.60
C PHE A 107 -24.83 -20.95 1.52
N GLY A 108 -25.74 -21.35 2.40
CA GLY A 108 -25.54 -22.46 3.32
C GLY A 108 -25.73 -22.05 4.78
N ASP A 109 -25.20 -22.86 5.68
CA ASP A 109 -25.31 -22.61 7.11
C ASP A 109 -24.44 -21.43 7.53
N GLU A 110 -24.95 -20.61 8.46
CA GLU A 110 -24.28 -19.39 8.87
C GLU A 110 -22.90 -19.66 9.50
N SER A 111 -22.74 -20.81 10.16
CA SER A 111 -21.44 -21.29 10.66
C SER A 111 -20.44 -21.50 9.53
N VAL A 112 -20.85 -22.20 8.46
CA VAL A 112 -20.02 -22.48 7.28
C VAL A 112 -19.63 -21.18 6.57
N ARG A 113 -20.62 -20.31 6.29
CA ARG A 113 -20.39 -19.00 5.67
C ARG A 113 -19.41 -18.16 6.48
N ARG A 114 -19.58 -18.13 7.81
CA ARG A 114 -18.70 -17.37 8.71
C ARG A 114 -17.26 -17.90 8.70
N THR A 115 -17.07 -19.22 8.66
CA THR A 115 -15.74 -19.84 8.61
C THR A 115 -14.98 -19.42 7.36
N TYR A 116 -15.54 -19.63 6.17
CA TYR A 116 -14.87 -19.24 4.92
C TYR A 116 -14.67 -17.73 4.79
N TRP A 117 -15.63 -16.93 5.27
CA TRP A 117 -15.46 -15.47 5.30
C TRP A 117 -14.30 -15.02 6.20
N LYS A 118 -14.10 -15.69 7.34
CA LYS A 118 -12.96 -15.42 8.24
C LYS A 118 -11.63 -15.78 7.58
N GLU A 119 -11.58 -16.89 6.85
CA GLU A 119 -10.40 -17.30 6.09
C GLU A 119 -10.08 -16.30 4.97
N LEU A 120 -11.09 -15.90 4.18
CA LEU A 120 -10.95 -14.87 3.16
C LEU A 120 -10.43 -13.56 3.76
N LYS A 121 -11.03 -13.07 4.85
CA LYS A 121 -10.55 -11.87 5.57
C LYS A 121 -9.08 -11.97 5.99
N THR A 122 -8.66 -13.14 6.48
CA THR A 122 -7.28 -13.37 6.90
C THR A 122 -6.33 -13.30 5.70
N SER A 123 -6.73 -13.87 4.55
CA SER A 123 -5.98 -13.75 3.31
C SER A 123 -5.88 -12.29 2.84
N LEU A 124 -7.00 -11.57 2.82
CA LEU A 124 -7.04 -10.15 2.40
C LEU A 124 -6.19 -9.25 3.30
N ALA A 125 -6.08 -9.56 4.60
CA ALA A 125 -5.21 -8.81 5.51
C ALA A 125 -3.71 -9.00 5.19
N ARG A 126 -3.31 -10.19 4.74
CA ARG A 126 -1.91 -10.45 4.31
C ARG A 126 -1.58 -9.65 3.05
N GLU A 127 -2.46 -9.68 2.05
CA GLU A 127 -2.31 -8.92 0.81
C GLU A 127 -2.29 -7.41 1.06
N GLU A 128 -3.17 -6.90 1.93
CA GLU A 128 -3.16 -5.50 2.35
C GLU A 128 -1.80 -5.09 2.97
N ASN A 129 -1.26 -5.92 3.87
CA ASN A 129 0.02 -5.64 4.50
C ASN A 129 1.18 -5.64 3.49
N MET A 130 1.12 -6.51 2.49
CA MET A 130 2.07 -6.51 1.37
C MET A 130 1.98 -5.20 0.57
N VAL A 131 0.78 -4.74 0.21
CA VAL A 131 0.58 -3.46 -0.49
C VAL A 131 1.06 -2.28 0.35
N LYS A 132 0.79 -2.25 1.66
CA LYS A 132 1.28 -1.19 2.56
C LYS A 132 2.80 -1.14 2.61
N THR A 133 3.44 -2.30 2.72
CA THR A 133 4.91 -2.41 2.74
C THR A 133 5.50 -1.92 1.41
N GLN A 134 4.91 -2.33 0.30
CA GLN A 134 5.33 -1.90 -1.03
C GLN A 134 5.10 -0.40 -1.26
N ASN A 135 3.97 0.15 -0.80
CA ASN A 135 3.69 1.58 -0.85
C ASN A 135 4.75 2.39 -0.10
N ALA A 136 5.10 1.98 1.12
CA ALA A 136 6.16 2.62 1.90
C ALA A 136 7.52 2.53 1.21
N ARG A 137 7.86 1.37 0.62
CA ARG A 137 9.12 1.19 -0.11
C ARG A 137 9.21 2.11 -1.33
N VAL A 138 8.16 2.15 -2.16
CA VAL A 138 8.13 3.01 -3.36
C VAL A 138 8.14 4.48 -2.96
N ALA A 139 7.41 4.86 -1.91
CA ALA A 139 7.42 6.21 -1.38
C ALA A 139 8.82 6.64 -0.90
N ASP A 140 9.50 5.80 -0.12
CA ASP A 140 10.86 6.05 0.34
C ASP A 140 11.82 6.23 -0.84
N GLN A 141 11.72 5.37 -1.86
CA GLN A 141 12.56 5.47 -3.05
C GLN A 141 12.35 6.81 -3.77
N GLN A 142 11.10 7.18 -4.07
CA GLN A 142 10.80 8.42 -4.78
C GLN A 142 11.17 9.67 -3.96
N LEU A 143 10.96 9.65 -2.64
CA LEU A 143 11.38 10.74 -1.76
C LEU A 143 12.91 10.86 -1.73
N MET A 144 13.63 9.76 -1.67
CA MET A 144 15.09 9.79 -1.69
C MET A 144 15.64 10.32 -3.02
N GLU A 145 15.03 9.96 -4.16
CA GLU A 145 15.35 10.52 -5.47
C GLU A 145 15.09 12.03 -5.51
N GLY A 146 13.93 12.49 -5.00
CA GLY A 146 13.60 13.92 -4.92
C GLY A 146 14.54 14.70 -3.99
N VAL A 147 14.86 14.16 -2.81
CA VAL A 147 15.82 14.77 -1.87
C VAL A 147 17.21 14.83 -2.48
N LYS A 148 17.63 13.82 -3.25
CA LYS A 148 18.91 13.82 -3.96
C LYS A 148 18.96 14.93 -5.01
N ALA A 149 17.92 15.07 -5.83
CA ALA A 149 17.85 16.14 -6.83
C ALA A 149 17.92 17.53 -6.16
N TRP A 150 17.22 17.71 -5.05
CA TRP A 150 17.29 18.94 -4.25
C TRP A 150 18.68 19.17 -3.63
N GLN A 151 19.34 18.11 -3.15
CA GLN A 151 20.71 18.19 -2.65
C GLN A 151 21.71 18.56 -3.74
N GLU A 152 21.60 17.97 -4.92
CA GLU A 152 22.44 18.28 -6.08
C GLU A 152 22.25 19.71 -6.56
N TRP A 153 21.01 20.21 -6.54
CA TRP A 153 20.74 21.62 -6.82
C TRP A 153 21.40 22.55 -5.78
N LEU A 154 21.28 22.24 -4.48
CA LEU A 154 21.93 23.01 -3.42
C LEU A 154 23.47 23.00 -3.48
N ASP A 155 24.07 21.98 -4.09
CA ASP A 155 25.52 21.89 -4.26
C ASP A 155 26.00 22.64 -5.52
N LYS A 156 25.09 23.07 -6.40
CA LYS A 156 25.40 23.94 -7.54
C LYS A 156 25.32 25.40 -7.09
N ASP A 157 26.31 26.20 -7.48
CA ASP A 157 26.40 27.63 -7.18
C ASP A 157 25.56 28.49 -8.16
N GLU A 158 24.45 27.94 -8.66
CA GLU A 158 23.57 28.56 -9.65
C GLU A 158 22.23 28.95 -9.01
N ASP A 159 21.91 30.24 -9.02
CA ASP A 159 20.68 30.81 -8.43
C ASP A 159 19.38 30.47 -9.21
N THR A 160 19.46 29.71 -10.30
CA THR A 160 18.30 29.40 -11.13
C THR A 160 17.63 28.08 -10.69
N GLY A 161 16.35 28.13 -10.31
CA GLY A 161 15.47 26.94 -10.25
C GLY A 161 14.88 26.53 -8.90
N THR A 162 14.91 27.37 -7.86
CA THR A 162 14.34 27.07 -6.52
C THR A 162 12.88 26.59 -6.57
N ASP A 163 12.05 27.34 -7.29
CA ASP A 163 10.60 27.22 -7.20
C ASP A 163 10.10 25.92 -7.86
N GLU A 164 10.74 25.50 -8.94
CA GLU A 164 10.39 24.26 -9.64
C GLU A 164 10.64 23.03 -8.76
N ILE A 165 11.80 22.97 -8.11
CA ILE A 165 12.17 21.85 -7.23
C ILE A 165 11.29 21.84 -5.98
N CYS A 166 11.03 23.00 -5.38
CA CYS A 166 10.14 23.12 -4.23
C CYS A 166 8.71 22.70 -4.57
N ASN A 167 8.18 23.10 -5.74
CA ASN A 167 6.86 22.70 -6.20
C ASN A 167 6.80 21.19 -6.49
N LEU A 168 7.81 20.63 -7.14
CA LEU A 168 7.90 19.20 -7.41
C LEU A 168 7.90 18.38 -6.11
N LEU A 169 8.72 18.76 -5.13
CA LEU A 169 8.77 18.13 -3.81
C LEU A 169 7.45 18.31 -3.06
N GLY A 170 6.84 19.50 -3.10
CA GLY A 170 5.54 19.76 -2.48
C GLY A 170 4.47 18.82 -3.01
N VAL A 171 4.33 18.72 -4.34
CA VAL A 171 3.39 17.79 -4.99
C VAL A 171 3.70 16.35 -4.61
N LEU A 172 4.98 15.96 -4.63
CA LEU A 172 5.41 14.62 -4.25
C LEU A 172 4.98 14.29 -2.81
N MET A 173 5.23 15.19 -1.86
CA MET A 173 4.96 15.00 -0.44
C MET A 173 3.46 14.82 -0.13
N THR A 174 2.55 15.47 -0.88
CA THR A 174 1.11 15.30 -0.67
C THR A 174 0.61 13.87 -0.87
N ARG A 175 1.39 13.03 -1.57
CA ARG A 175 1.04 11.66 -1.91
C ARG A 175 1.78 10.60 -1.10
N MET A 176 2.62 11.01 -0.15
CA MET A 176 3.49 10.09 0.57
C MET A 176 2.89 9.65 1.91
N PRO A 177 3.19 8.43 2.37
CA PRO A 177 2.92 8.01 3.74
C PRO A 177 3.68 8.90 4.74
N GLY A 178 3.07 9.16 5.90
CA GLY A 178 3.65 10.04 6.92
C GLY A 178 4.99 9.52 7.48
N ALA A 179 5.11 8.19 7.61
CA ALA A 179 6.35 7.55 8.05
C ALA A 179 7.51 7.77 7.06
N SER A 180 7.23 7.73 5.76
CA SER A 180 8.21 7.96 4.69
C SER A 180 8.68 9.42 4.68
N LEU A 181 7.74 10.37 4.81
CA LEU A 181 8.03 11.79 4.96
C LEU A 181 8.91 12.09 6.17
N SER A 182 8.61 11.47 7.31
CA SER A 182 9.36 11.66 8.55
C SER A 182 10.81 11.19 8.42
N ARG A 183 11.04 10.03 7.76
CA ARG A 183 12.38 9.51 7.48
C ARG A 183 13.15 10.42 6.53
N ALA A 184 12.54 10.81 5.40
CA ALA A 184 13.15 11.69 4.42
C ALA A 184 13.52 13.05 5.04
N SER A 185 12.62 13.64 5.84
CA SER A 185 12.84 14.91 6.55
C SER A 185 14.02 14.81 7.53
N ARG A 186 14.11 13.72 8.30
CA ARG A 186 15.25 13.49 9.20
C ARG A 186 16.58 13.46 8.45
N ILE A 187 16.64 12.76 7.32
CA ILE A 187 17.84 12.68 6.47
C ILE A 187 18.20 14.07 5.93
N ALA A 188 17.22 14.81 5.42
CA ALA A 188 17.42 16.16 4.89
C ALA A 188 17.94 17.13 5.96
N ILE A 189 17.35 17.13 7.17
CA ILE A 189 17.80 17.95 8.30
C ILE A 189 19.23 17.60 8.71
N GLN A 190 19.57 16.31 8.77
CA GLN A 190 20.93 15.88 9.09
C GLN A 190 21.94 16.32 8.03
N ALA A 191 21.60 16.25 6.75
CA ALA A 191 22.44 16.73 5.66
C ALA A 191 22.64 18.26 5.74
N ALA A 192 21.57 19.02 5.97
CA ALA A 192 21.65 20.47 6.14
C ALA A 192 22.52 20.87 7.33
N ALA A 193 22.37 20.20 8.47
CA ALA A 193 23.20 20.44 9.66
C ALA A 193 24.69 20.20 9.39
N ARG A 194 25.03 19.13 8.63
CA ARG A 194 26.42 18.85 8.22
C ARG A 194 26.97 19.93 7.31
N ARG A 195 26.19 20.37 6.31
CA ARG A 195 26.58 21.48 5.40
C ARG A 195 26.82 22.76 6.18
N MET A 196 25.89 23.16 7.05
CA MET A 196 26.05 24.34 7.91
C MET A 196 27.31 24.25 8.78
N SER A 197 27.61 23.08 9.35
CA SER A 197 28.84 22.88 10.11
C SER A 197 30.08 23.07 9.23
N ALA A 198 30.10 22.50 8.02
CA ALA A 198 31.21 22.65 7.08
C ALA A 198 31.40 24.11 6.65
N THR A 199 30.32 24.82 6.34
CA THR A 199 30.36 26.25 6.00
C THR A 199 30.90 27.09 7.16
N ARG A 200 30.46 26.81 8.41
CA ARG A 200 30.98 27.50 9.60
C ARG A 200 32.48 27.27 9.77
N SER A 201 32.96 26.04 9.59
CA SER A 201 34.39 25.72 9.63
C SER A 201 35.18 26.42 8.51
N ALA A 202 34.64 26.45 7.28
CA ALA A 202 35.27 27.13 6.16
C ALA A 202 35.37 28.65 6.38
N VAL A 203 34.29 29.27 6.89
CA VAL A 203 34.28 30.70 7.26
C VAL A 203 35.29 30.98 8.36
N ALA A 204 35.35 30.15 9.41
CA ALA A 204 36.35 30.30 10.47
C ALA A 204 37.78 30.28 9.93
N HIS A 205 38.12 29.31 9.07
CA HIS A 205 39.44 29.24 8.44
C HIS A 205 39.73 30.41 7.49
N ALA A 206 38.73 30.89 6.75
CA ALA A 206 38.88 32.07 5.90
C ALA A 206 39.18 33.33 6.73
N LEU A 207 38.51 33.50 7.86
CA LEU A 207 38.75 34.60 8.81
C LEU A 207 40.14 34.53 9.44
N GLU A 208 40.58 33.34 9.88
CA GLU A 208 41.95 33.12 10.38
C GLU A 208 42.99 33.51 9.33
N ARG A 209 42.80 33.06 8.09
CA ARG A 209 43.69 33.39 6.97
C ARG A 209 43.71 34.89 6.66
N GLN A 210 42.55 35.55 6.69
CA GLN A 210 42.45 36.98 6.49
C GLN A 210 43.19 37.76 7.59
N ASN A 211 43.02 37.37 8.85
CA ASN A 211 43.71 37.97 9.98
C ASN A 211 45.23 37.82 9.87
N ASP A 212 45.72 36.66 9.44
CA ASP A 212 47.15 36.43 9.22
C ASP A 212 47.72 37.25 8.07
N LEU A 213 46.96 37.39 6.98
CA LEU A 213 47.34 38.27 5.86
C LEU A 213 47.38 39.74 6.30
N GLN A 214 46.41 40.19 7.09
CA GLN A 214 46.39 41.54 7.65
C GLN A 214 47.60 41.80 8.56
N ARG A 215 47.93 40.87 9.46
CA ARG A 215 49.13 40.97 10.32
C ARG A 215 50.41 41.07 9.50
N LYS A 216 50.55 40.26 8.44
CA LYS A 216 51.71 40.32 7.54
C LYS A 216 51.79 41.65 6.79
N ALA A 217 50.65 42.16 6.30
CA ALA A 217 50.59 43.45 5.61
C ALA A 217 51.01 44.61 6.53
N VAL A 218 50.53 44.63 7.79
CA VAL A 218 50.94 45.63 8.79
C VAL A 218 52.44 45.55 9.05
N ALA A 219 52.97 44.35 9.31
CA ALA A 219 54.40 44.16 9.55
C ALA A 219 55.28 44.56 8.35
N TRP A 220 54.79 44.39 7.12
CA TRP A 220 55.48 44.87 5.92
C TRP A 220 55.44 46.40 5.80
N GLY A 221 54.30 47.02 6.10
CA GLY A 221 54.17 48.48 6.14
C GLY A 221 55.11 49.12 7.15
N GLU A 222 55.22 48.55 8.35
CA GLU A 222 56.15 49.01 9.38
C GLU A 222 57.62 48.93 8.94
N LYS A 223 58.03 47.82 8.30
CA LYS A 223 59.39 47.68 7.77
C LYS A 223 59.69 48.67 6.65
N ALA A 224 58.72 48.91 5.77
CA ALA A 224 58.86 49.88 4.68
C ALA A 224 59.01 51.31 5.21
N ALA A 225 58.33 51.66 6.30
CA ALA A 225 58.41 52.99 6.91
C ALA A 225 59.75 53.27 7.64
N GLN A 226 60.57 52.24 7.88
CA GLN A 226 61.87 52.37 8.55
C GLN A 226 63.05 52.57 7.57
N GLN A 227 62.81 52.49 6.26
CA GLN A 227 63.80 52.69 5.20
C GLN A 227 63.69 54.10 4.60
#